data_AF-A0A9P0GIL8-F1
#
_entry.id   AF-A0A9P0GIL8-F1
#
_cell.length_a   1.000
_cell.length_b   1.000
_cell.length_c   1.000
_cell.angle_alpha   90.00
_cell.angle_beta   90.00
_cell.angle_gamma   90.00
#
_symmetry.space_group_name_H-M   'P 1'
#
loop_
_entity.id
_entity.type
_entity.pdbx_description
1 polymer ?
#
loop_
_entity_poly.entity_id
_entity_poly.type
_entity_poly.pdbx_seq_one_letter_code
_entity_poly.pdbx_strand_id
1 'polypeptide(L)'
;MEKKVLKLYCDGCGEQNKNNIVHTIMYFLSIHQCPIKEIIITFPVQGHSFLPADRVFGRLEKLFWEKTTMITKKEYYELFKAVGNSLDTERHQKYLYTSKED
;
A
#
# COMPACT_ATOMS: atom_id res chain seq x y z
N MET A 1 -24.47 -7.73 28.09
CA MET A 1 -24.39 -7.25 26.69
C MET A 1 -23.05 -7.66 26.13
N GLU A 2 -23.05 -8.31 24.96
CA GLU A 2 -21.86 -8.73 24.25
C GLU A 2 -21.03 -7.50 23.84
N LYS A 3 -19.75 -7.49 24.20
CA LYS A 3 -18.86 -6.35 23.94
C LYS A 3 -18.48 -6.36 22.46
N LYS A 4 -18.99 -5.41 21.68
CA LYS A 4 -18.64 -5.28 20.25
C LYS A 4 -17.36 -4.46 20.12
N VAL A 5 -16.35 -5.05 19.47
CA VAL A 5 -15.08 -4.42 19.12
C VAL A 5 -15.09 -4.12 17.64
N LEU A 6 -14.86 -2.87 17.26
CA LEU A 6 -14.76 -2.45 15.86
C LEU A 6 -13.29 -2.37 15.46
N LYS A 7 -12.89 -3.11 14.42
CA LYS A 7 -11.53 -3.07 13.88
C LYS A 7 -11.53 -2.36 12.54
N LEU A 8 -10.76 -1.28 12.43
CA LEU A 8 -10.59 -0.47 11.24
C LEU A 8 -9.14 -0.59 10.76
N TYR A 9 -8.95 -0.73 9.45
CA TYR A 9 -7.64 -0.74 8.81
C TYR A 9 -7.56 0.45 7.87
N CYS A 10 -6.50 1.24 7.99
CA CYS A 10 -6.32 2.47 7.23
C CYS A 10 -4.92 2.48 6.62
N ASP A 11 -4.82 2.63 5.30
CA ASP A 11 -3.54 2.65 4.58
C ASP A 11 -2.81 4.00 4.69
N GLY A 12 -3.56 5.10 4.88
CA GLY A 12 -3.05 6.44 5.08
C GLY A 12 -2.72 6.72 6.55
N CYS A 13 -1.53 7.31 6.80
CA CYS A 13 -1.12 7.78 8.13
C CYS A 13 -2.22 8.66 8.77
N GLY A 14 -2.41 8.56 10.08
CA GLY A 14 -3.48 9.27 10.81
C GLY A 14 -3.52 10.79 10.61
N GLU A 15 -2.40 11.40 10.23
CA GLU A 15 -2.27 12.85 9.99
C GLU A 15 -2.47 13.25 8.51
N GLN A 16 -2.64 12.29 7.59
CA GLN A 16 -2.98 12.63 6.21
C GLN A 16 -4.49 12.90 6.10
N ASN A 17 -4.82 14.11 5.62
CA ASN A 17 -6.17 14.63 5.32
C ASN A 17 -6.93 13.85 4.20
N LYS A 18 -6.60 12.57 3.98
CA LYS A 18 -7.31 11.66 3.07
C LYS A 18 -8.16 10.63 3.82
N ASN A 19 -8.08 10.57 5.15
CA ASN A 19 -8.85 9.64 5.99
C ASN A 19 -10.29 10.13 6.31
N ASN A 20 -10.95 10.80 5.35
CA ASN A 20 -12.32 11.31 5.52
C ASN A 20 -13.30 10.21 5.96
N ILE A 21 -13.09 8.98 5.48
CA ILE A 21 -13.92 7.81 5.82
C ILE A 21 -13.86 7.49 7.32
N VAL A 22 -12.68 7.58 7.95
CA VAL A 22 -12.54 7.33 9.40
C VAL A 22 -13.32 8.38 10.18
N HIS A 23 -13.19 9.67 9.81
CA HIS A 23 -13.93 10.75 10.45
C HIS A 23 -15.44 10.58 10.29
N THR A 24 -15.93 10.20 9.11
CA THR A 24 -17.35 9.92 8.87
C THR A 24 -17.86 8.75 9.72
N ILE A 25 -17.09 7.67 9.84
CA ILE A 25 -17.46 6.52 10.68
C ILE A 25 -17.51 6.94 12.16
N MET A 26 -16.52 7.68 12.65
CA MET A 26 -16.51 8.17 14.03
C MET A 26 -17.69 9.08 14.32
N TYR A 27 -18.02 9.98 13.39
CA TYR A 27 -19.18 10.86 13.50
C TYR A 27 -20.48 10.06 13.56
N PHE A 28 -20.67 9.09 12.66
CA PHE A 28 -21.84 8.20 12.65
C PHE A 28 -22.00 7.44 13.99
N LEU A 29 -20.91 6.87 14.50
CA LEU A 29 -20.92 6.15 15.78
C LEU A 29 -21.27 7.06 16.96
N SER A 30 -20.84 8.33 16.91
CA SER A 30 -21.15 9.32 17.94
C SER A 30 -22.64 9.68 18.00
N ILE A 31 -23.32 9.74 16.85
CA ILE A 31 -24.75 10.08 16.76
C ILE A 31 -25.63 8.90 17.18
N HIS A 32 -25.30 7.70 16.73
CA HIS A 32 -26.17 6.54 16.85
C HIS A 32 -25.98 5.73 18.14
N GLN A 33 -25.14 6.21 19.08
CA GLN A 33 -24.84 5.57 20.37
C GLN A 33 -24.73 4.04 20.25
N CYS A 34 -23.93 3.61 19.27
CA CYS A 34 -23.75 2.19 19.00
C CYS A 34 -23.12 1.52 20.24
N PRO A 35 -23.52 0.28 20.60
CA PRO A 35 -22.99 -0.44 21.75
C PRO A 35 -21.58 -1.00 21.47
N ILE A 36 -20.65 -0.12 21.11
CA ILE A 36 -19.24 -0.42 20.82
C ILE A 36 -18.44 -0.08 22.07
N LYS A 37 -17.67 -1.06 22.55
CA LYS A 37 -16.82 -0.86 23.72
C LYS A 37 -15.45 -0.31 23.34
N GLU A 38 -14.96 -0.71 22.18
CA GLU A 38 -13.58 -0.48 21.77
C GLU A 38 -13.49 -0.34 20.24
N ILE A 39 -12.69 0.62 19.80
CA ILE A 39 -12.38 0.84 18.39
C ILE A 39 -10.87 0.73 18.24
N ILE A 40 -10.42 -0.21 17.41
CA ILE A 40 -9.02 -0.45 17.11
C ILE A 40 -8.76 0.03 15.68
N ILE A 41 -7.90 1.02 15.51
CA ILE A 41 -7.48 1.51 14.19
C ILE A 41 -6.05 1.03 13.96
N THR A 42 -5.87 0.22 12.92
CA THR A 42 -4.57 -0.32 12.53
C THR A 42 -4.08 0.38 11.28
N PHE A 43 -2.90 0.99 11.37
CA PHE A 43 -2.18 1.54 10.23
C PHE A 43 -1.07 0.55 9.86
N PRO A 44 -1.00 0.06 8.61
CA PRO A 44 0.06 -0.84 8.20
C PRO A 44 1.40 -0.09 8.22
N VAL A 45 2.44 -0.78 8.67
CA VAL A 45 3.81 -0.25 8.67
C VAL A 45 4.24 0.01 7.21
N GLN A 46 4.91 1.15 6.98
CA GLN A 46 5.43 1.52 5.66
C GLN A 46 6.29 0.38 5.09
N GLY A 47 5.89 -0.15 3.92
CA GLY A 47 6.56 -1.28 3.26
C GLY A 47 5.66 -2.49 2.98
N HIS A 48 4.52 -2.62 3.66
CA HIS A 48 3.57 -3.71 3.41
C HIS A 48 2.51 -3.41 2.34
N SER A 49 2.24 -2.12 2.07
CA SER A 49 1.46 -1.67 0.91
C SER A 49 2.33 -1.50 -0.34
N PHE A 50 3.64 -1.79 -0.24
CA PHE A 50 4.57 -1.68 -1.35
C PHE A 50 4.44 -2.90 -2.25
N LEU A 51 3.75 -2.77 -3.38
CA LEU A 51 3.72 -3.83 -4.38
C LEU A 51 5.06 -3.81 -5.13
N PRO A 52 5.82 -4.92 -5.17
CA PRO A 52 7.07 -4.99 -5.94
C PRO A 52 6.88 -4.62 -7.41
N ALA A 53 5.69 -4.89 -7.96
CA ALA A 53 5.30 -4.48 -9.30
C ALA A 53 5.36 -2.96 -9.48
N ASP A 54 4.91 -2.16 -8.50
CA ASP A 54 4.91 -0.69 -8.58
C ASP A 54 6.34 -0.15 -8.70
N ARG A 55 7.32 -0.83 -8.09
CA ARG A 55 8.74 -0.49 -8.25
C ARG A 55 9.22 -0.66 -9.68
N VAL A 56 8.84 -1.79 -10.29
CA VAL A 56 9.20 -2.12 -11.67
C VAL A 56 8.56 -1.09 -12.59
N PHE A 57 7.29 -0.74 -12.36
CA PHE A 57 6.59 0.29 -13.13
C PHE A 57 7.21 1.68 -12.97
N GLY A 58 7.58 2.11 -11.76
CA GLY A 58 8.21 3.42 -11.56
C GLY A 58 9.60 3.54 -12.21
N ARG A 59 10.40 2.46 -12.21
CA ARG A 59 11.69 2.43 -12.93
C ARG A 59 11.49 2.44 -14.44
N LEU A 60 10.50 1.68 -14.93
CA LEU A 60 10.15 1.65 -16.34
C LEU A 60 9.65 3.02 -16.82
N GLU A 61 8.83 3.69 -16.03
CA GLU A 61 8.31 5.03 -16.31
C GLU A 61 9.44 6.06 -16.42
N LYS A 62 10.44 5.99 -15.54
CA LYS A 62 11.66 6.82 -15.65
C LYS A 62 12.41 6.57 -16.97
N LEU A 63 12.59 5.30 -17.36
CA LEU A 63 13.25 4.94 -18.62
C LEU A 63 12.45 5.39 -19.85
N PHE A 64 11.11 5.39 -19.75
CA PHE A 64 10.26 5.94 -20.80
C PHE A 64 10.37 7.46 -20.89
N TRP A 65 10.48 8.17 -19.75
CA TRP A 65 10.66 9.62 -19.76
C TRP A 65 11.99 10.07 -20.36
N GLU A 66 13.05 9.29 -20.15
CA GLU A 66 14.38 9.58 -20.71
C GLU A 66 14.45 9.31 -22.23
N LYS A 67 13.52 8.51 -22.77
CA LYS A 67 13.40 8.28 -24.23
C LYS A 67 12.45 9.28 -24.87
N THR A 68 12.99 10.19 -25.66
CA THR A 68 12.22 11.18 -26.43
C THR A 68 11.32 10.57 -27.52
N THR A 69 11.53 9.30 -27.88
CA THR A 69 10.72 8.61 -28.90
C THR A 69 10.71 7.11 -28.61
N MET A 70 9.52 6.50 -28.51
CA MET A 70 9.36 5.04 -28.46
C MET A 70 9.05 4.53 -29.86
N ILE A 71 9.97 3.79 -30.48
CA ILE A 71 9.97 3.60 -31.94
C ILE A 71 9.55 2.18 -32.36
N THR A 72 9.76 1.13 -31.54
CA THR A 72 9.31 -0.23 -31.93
C THR A 72 8.94 -1.19 -30.77
N LYS A 73 8.09 -2.19 -31.08
CA LYS A 73 7.71 -3.28 -30.15
C LYS A 73 8.91 -3.99 -29.52
N LYS A 74 10.01 -4.14 -30.29
CA LYS A 74 11.23 -4.82 -29.82
C LYS A 74 11.90 -4.06 -28.67
N GLU A 75 12.06 -2.75 -28.82
CA GLU A 75 12.66 -1.90 -27.78
C GLU A 75 11.82 -1.89 -26.50
N TYR A 76 10.50 -1.94 -26.62
CA TYR A 76 9.59 -2.05 -25.48
C TYR A 76 9.88 -3.33 -24.68
N TYR A 77 9.97 -4.49 -25.35
CA TYR A 77 10.29 -5.75 -24.67
C TYR A 77 11.69 -5.75 -24.05
N GLU A 78 12.67 -5.11 -24.68
CA GLU A 78 14.03 -4.99 -24.12
C GLU A 78 14.06 -4.12 -22.86
N LEU A 79 13.31 -3.02 -22.82
CA LEU A 79 13.18 -2.18 -21.63
C LEU A 79 12.51 -2.93 -20.47
N PHE A 80 11.43 -3.66 -20.74
CA PHE A 80 10.79 -4.49 -19.71
C PHE A 80 11.72 -5.57 -19.16
N LYS A 81 12.49 -6.23 -20.02
CA LYS A 81 13.49 -7.23 -19.59
C LYS A 81 14.60 -6.61 -18.73
N ALA A 82 15.00 -5.38 -19.02
CA ALA A 82 16.05 -4.69 -18.26
C ALA A 82 15.61 -4.38 -16.81
N VAL A 83 14.32 -4.09 -16.58
CA VAL A 83 13.80 -3.74 -15.24
C VAL A 83 13.24 -4.95 -14.50
N GLY A 84 12.74 -5.97 -15.20
CA GLY A 84 12.05 -7.13 -14.64
C GLY A 84 12.94 -8.21 -14.00
N ASN A 85 14.15 -7.90 -13.53
CA ASN A 85 15.02 -8.89 -12.89
C ASN A 85 14.51 -9.30 -11.50
N SER A 86 14.55 -10.61 -11.23
CA SER A 86 14.00 -11.37 -10.10
C SER A 86 14.50 -11.00 -8.69
N LEU A 87 15.45 -10.07 -8.56
CA LEU A 87 16.01 -9.63 -7.27
C LEU A 87 15.04 -8.75 -6.47
N ASP A 88 14.04 -8.12 -7.11
CA ASP A 88 13.05 -7.31 -6.39
C ASP A 88 12.02 -8.15 -5.62
N THR A 89 11.79 -9.40 -6.03
CA THR A 89 10.96 -10.37 -5.30
C THR A 89 11.65 -10.95 -4.06
N GLU A 90 12.96 -11.21 -4.11
CA GLU A 90 13.71 -11.79 -2.99
C GLU A 90 13.91 -10.81 -1.83
N ARG A 91 14.15 -9.52 -2.12
CA ARG A 91 14.20 -8.48 -1.08
C ARG A 91 12.88 -8.35 -0.33
N HIS A 92 11.74 -8.54 -1.01
CA HIS A 92 10.42 -8.44 -0.39
C HIS A 92 10.10 -9.63 0.52
N GLN A 93 10.53 -10.85 0.16
CA GLN A 93 10.45 -12.01 1.07
C GLN A 93 11.20 -11.73 2.38
N LYS A 94 12.40 -11.15 2.31
CA LYS A 94 13.17 -10.82 3.52
C LYS A 94 12.41 -9.89 4.48
N TYR A 95 11.74 -8.84 3.98
CA TYR A 95 10.93 -7.95 4.83
C TYR A 95 9.69 -8.64 5.40
N LEU A 96 8.98 -9.47 4.64
CA LEU A 96 7.80 -10.20 5.11
C LEU A 96 8.13 -11.25 6.19
N TYR A 97 9.34 -11.82 6.18
CA TYR A 97 9.78 -12.80 7.19
C TYR A 97 10.48 -12.17 8.40
N THR A 98 10.99 -10.94 8.30
CA THR A 98 11.58 -10.24 9.45
C THR A 98 10.51 -9.63 10.37
N SER A 99 9.32 -9.30 9.84
CA SER A 99 8.20 -8.75 10.65
C SER A 99 7.35 -9.82 11.37
N LYS A 100 7.73 -11.10 11.33
CA LYS A 100 7.04 -12.18 12.04
C LYS A 100 7.67 -12.53 13.40
N GLU A 101 8.78 -11.88 13.73
CA GLU A 101 9.48 -12.02 15.02
C GLU A 101 9.50 -10.67 15.74
N ASP A 102 8.31 -10.15 16.10
CA ASP A 102 8.12 -9.10 17.11
C ASP A 102 6.67 -9.18 17.66
#